data_AF-A0A1L7D176-F1
#
_entry.id   AF-A0A1L7D176-F1
#
_cell.length_a   1.000
_cell.length_b   1.000
_cell.length_c   1.000
_cell.angle_alpha   90.00
_cell.angle_beta   90.00
_cell.angle_gamma   90.00
#
_symmetry.space_group_name_H-M   'P 1'
#
loop_
_entity.id
_entity.type
_entity.pdbx_description
1 polymer ?
#
loop_
_entity_poly.entity_id
_entity_poly.type
_entity_poly.pdbx_seq_one_letter_code
_entity_poly.pdbx_strand_id
1 'polypeptide(L)'
;MEVMPVGGNSDDIAALKQRIDYLSAQVERLVELQSSYPSPMTTFRKSAMLAALTFEQEALARKLLGAVHAFNNGEKVDINQGLLPFHEETVGLFNKYADRGEINSEEVKDMLKTFIPGGDGAAQRLLEAWEIVQSQTSTK
;
A
#
# COMPACT_ATOMS: atom_id res chain seq x y z
N MET A 1 -29.51 43.24 -14.10
CA MET A 1 -28.85 42.90 -12.83
C MET A 1 -28.86 41.38 -12.77
N GLU A 2 -27.76 40.79 -13.25
CA GLU A 2 -27.65 39.34 -13.42
C GLU A 2 -27.05 38.77 -12.14
N VAL A 3 -27.85 38.03 -11.38
CA VAL A 3 -27.42 37.37 -10.16
C VAL A 3 -26.88 36.00 -10.59
N MET A 4 -25.56 35.86 -10.68
CA MET A 4 -24.93 34.57 -10.94
C MET A 4 -25.09 33.64 -9.71
N PRO A 5 -25.26 32.33 -9.91
CA PRO A 5 -25.48 31.40 -8.82
C PRO A 5 -24.18 31.17 -8.04
N VAL A 6 -24.24 31.33 -6.71
CA VAL A 6 -23.21 30.89 -5.77
C VAL A 6 -23.27 29.36 -5.70
N GLY A 7 -22.59 28.71 -6.64
CA GLY A 7 -22.57 27.25 -6.79
C GLY A 7 -21.32 26.56 -6.24
N GLY A 8 -20.57 27.19 -5.33
CA GLY A 8 -19.43 26.56 -4.66
C GLY A 8 -19.77 26.34 -3.20
N ASN A 9 -19.94 25.08 -2.75
CA ASN A 9 -19.80 24.78 -1.32
C ASN A 9 -19.81 23.29 -0.97
N SER A 10 -20.59 22.42 -1.62
CA SER A 10 -20.74 21.04 -1.11
C SER A 10 -19.53 20.15 -1.41
N ASP A 11 -19.09 20.13 -2.65
CA ASP A 11 -18.02 19.23 -3.11
C ASP A 11 -16.65 19.67 -2.57
N ASP A 12 -16.42 20.98 -2.49
CA ASP A 12 -15.21 21.54 -1.89
C ASP A 12 -15.11 21.23 -0.39
N ILE A 13 -16.24 21.28 0.34
CA ILE A 13 -16.28 20.92 1.77
C ILE A 13 -16.04 19.42 1.95
N ALA A 14 -16.60 18.57 1.09
CA ALA A 14 -16.38 17.12 1.15
C ALA A 14 -14.92 16.76 0.89
N ALA A 15 -14.30 17.35 -0.14
CA ALA A 15 -12.89 17.17 -0.44
C ALA A 15 -11.99 17.66 0.71
N LEU A 16 -12.34 18.77 1.35
CA LEU A 16 -11.59 19.30 2.49
C LEU A 16 -11.67 18.36 3.70
N LYS A 17 -12.85 17.81 4.01
CA LYS A 17 -13.03 16.82 5.09
C LYS A 17 -12.21 15.56 4.82
N GLN A 18 -12.28 15.02 3.62
CA GLN A 18 -11.49 13.86 3.23
C GLN A 18 -9.99 14.12 3.38
N ARG A 19 -9.52 15.32 3.02
CA ARG A 19 -8.12 15.73 3.21
C ARG A 19 -7.74 15.86 4.68
N ILE A 20 -8.62 16.39 5.54
CA ILE A 20 -8.39 16.47 6.99
C ILE A 20 -8.28 15.07 7.58
N ASP A 21 -9.21 14.16 7.24
CA ASP A 21 -9.19 12.78 7.73
C ASP A 21 -7.90 12.06 7.32
N TYR A 22 -7.50 12.24 6.06
CA TYR A 22 -6.23 11.72 5.54
C TYR A 22 -5.02 12.25 6.33
N LEU A 23 -4.94 13.57 6.53
CA LEU A 23 -3.81 14.19 7.24
C LEU A 23 -3.76 13.78 8.72
N SER A 24 -4.92 13.67 9.38
CA SER A 24 -5.01 13.18 10.77
C SER A 24 -4.44 11.78 10.90
N ALA A 25 -4.84 10.86 10.01
CA ALA A 25 -4.30 9.49 9.99
C ALA A 25 -2.79 9.43 9.68
N GLN A 26 -2.26 10.36 8.88
CA GLN A 26 -0.81 10.47 8.65
C GLN A 26 -0.08 10.98 9.90
N VAL A 27 -0.65 11.95 10.62
CA VAL A 27 -0.07 12.48 11.87
C VAL A 27 -0.05 11.42 12.96
N GLU A 28 -1.13 10.67 13.14
CA GLU A 28 -1.20 9.57 14.12
C GLU A 28 -0.13 8.51 13.84
N ARG A 29 0.03 8.10 12.57
CA ARG A 29 1.10 7.19 12.17
C ARG A 29 2.49 7.78 12.39
N LEU A 30 2.68 9.08 12.22
CA LEU A 30 3.95 9.74 12.51
C LEU A 30 4.29 9.68 14.01
N VAL A 31 3.29 9.88 14.88
CA VAL A 31 3.44 9.74 16.33
C VAL A 31 3.79 8.30 16.70
N GLU A 32 3.13 7.31 16.09
CA GLU A 32 3.48 5.89 16.26
C GLU A 32 4.93 5.61 15.83
N LEU A 33 5.40 6.21 14.73
CA LEU A 33 6.79 6.05 14.27
C LEU A 33 7.83 6.69 15.21
N GLN A 34 7.43 7.69 16.00
CA GLN A 34 8.26 8.32 17.02
C GLN A 34 8.26 7.55 18.35
N SER A 35 7.44 6.52 18.50
CA SER A 35 7.45 5.67 19.70
C SER A 35 8.81 4.97 19.87
N SER A 36 9.26 4.84 21.12
CA SER A 36 10.64 4.46 21.47
C SER A 36 11.05 3.04 21.07
N TYR A 37 10.11 2.23 20.58
CA TYR A 37 10.37 0.86 20.13
C TYR A 37 9.95 0.72 18.66
N PRO A 38 10.89 0.82 17.71
CA PRO A 38 10.58 0.61 16.31
C PRO A 38 10.15 -0.85 16.10
N SER A 39 8.97 -1.04 15.53
CA SER A 39 8.53 -2.33 14.99
C SER A 39 9.47 -2.75 13.84
N PRO A 40 9.67 -4.06 13.58
CA PRO A 40 10.34 -4.51 12.36
C PRO A 40 9.76 -3.86 11.09
N MET A 41 8.48 -3.47 11.10
CA MET A 41 7.80 -2.80 10.00
C MET A 41 8.02 -1.28 9.92
N THR A 42 8.79 -0.67 10.82
CA THR A 42 9.00 0.78 10.86
C THR A 42 9.59 1.32 9.55
N THR A 43 10.51 0.59 8.91
CA THR A 43 11.07 0.97 7.59
C THR A 43 10.00 0.97 6.50
N PHE A 44 9.20 -0.09 6.43
CA PHE A 44 8.11 -0.19 5.46
C PHE A 44 7.08 0.91 5.65
N ARG A 45 6.64 1.15 6.89
CA ARG A 45 5.66 2.19 7.22
C ARG A 45 6.17 3.59 6.87
N LYS A 46 7.46 3.88 7.10
CA LYS A 46 8.08 5.14 6.65
C LYS A 46 8.00 5.31 5.13
N SER A 47 8.33 4.28 4.36
CA SER A 47 8.22 4.33 2.90
C SER A 47 6.77 4.52 2.43
N ALA A 48 5.81 3.83 3.06
CA ALA A 48 4.39 4.01 2.77
C ALA A 48 3.91 5.45 3.03
N MET A 49 4.34 6.06 4.14
CA MET A 49 4.01 7.45 4.45
C MET A 49 4.67 8.44 3.47
N LEU A 50 5.93 8.23 3.10
CA LEU A 50 6.62 9.05 2.09
C LEU A 50 6.00 8.93 0.70
N ALA A 51 5.36 7.79 0.40
CA ALA A 51 4.56 7.57 -0.80
C ALA A 51 3.11 8.08 -0.66
N ALA A 52 2.77 8.76 0.44
CA ALA A 52 1.43 9.29 0.70
C ALA A 52 0.32 8.22 0.68
N LEU A 53 0.63 6.99 1.11
CA LEU A 53 -0.35 5.90 1.13
C LEU A 53 -1.35 6.07 2.27
N THR A 54 -2.62 5.77 1.97
CA THR A 54 -3.63 5.55 3.01
C THR A 54 -3.28 4.30 3.84
N PHE A 55 -3.97 4.11 4.97
CA PHE A 55 -3.74 2.94 5.83
C PHE A 55 -4.16 1.66 5.10
N GLU A 56 -5.26 1.73 4.37
CA GLU A 56 -5.75 0.66 3.51
C GLU A 56 -4.72 0.28 2.44
N GLN A 57 -4.13 1.27 1.74
CA GLN A 57 -3.10 1.02 0.73
C GLN A 57 -1.83 0.40 1.33
N GLU A 58 -1.39 0.85 2.51
CA GLU A 58 -0.29 0.24 3.25
C GLU A 58 -0.61 -1.23 3.60
N ALA A 59 -1.81 -1.50 4.10
CA ALA A 59 -2.24 -2.83 4.48
C ALA A 59 -2.34 -3.77 3.27
N LEU A 60 -2.90 -3.30 2.15
CA LEU A 60 -2.97 -4.03 0.89
C LEU A 60 -1.56 -4.31 0.32
N ALA A 61 -0.65 -3.33 0.37
CA ALA A 61 0.73 -3.54 -0.07
C ALA A 61 1.43 -4.63 0.75
N ARG A 62 1.28 -4.62 2.08
CA ARG A 62 1.84 -5.67 2.97
C ARG A 62 1.22 -7.03 2.68
N LYS A 63 -0.10 -7.08 2.48
CA LYS A 63 -0.82 -8.31 2.13
C LYS A 63 -0.29 -8.90 0.83
N LEU A 64 -0.13 -8.07 -0.21
CA LEU A 64 0.38 -8.49 -1.52
C LEU A 64 1.81 -9.03 -1.40
N LEU A 65 2.69 -8.27 -0.74
CA LEU A 65 4.10 -8.65 -0.60
C LEU A 65 4.27 -9.93 0.24
N GLY A 66 3.45 -10.09 1.29
CA GLY A 66 3.39 -11.34 2.05
C GLY A 66 2.88 -12.52 1.23
N ALA A 67 1.81 -12.31 0.44
CA ALA A 67 1.26 -13.32 -0.46
C ALA A 67 2.28 -13.77 -1.52
N VAL A 68 2.99 -12.83 -2.16
CA VAL A 68 4.04 -13.14 -3.12
C VAL A 68 5.20 -13.89 -2.46
N HIS A 69 5.63 -13.45 -1.26
CA HIS A 69 6.70 -14.14 -0.53
C HIS A 69 6.34 -15.59 -0.19
N ALA A 70 5.14 -15.83 0.35
CA ALA A 70 4.65 -17.18 0.64
C ALA A 70 4.55 -18.03 -0.64
N PHE A 71 4.00 -17.47 -1.72
CA PHE A 71 3.91 -18.15 -3.01
C PHE A 71 5.27 -18.56 -3.56
N ASN A 72 6.24 -17.64 -3.60
CA ASN A 72 7.60 -17.93 -4.08
C ASN A 72 8.33 -18.96 -3.20
N ASN A 73 7.93 -19.13 -1.94
CA ASN A 73 8.42 -20.18 -1.05
C ASN A 73 7.66 -21.53 -1.21
N GLY A 74 6.75 -21.65 -2.18
CA GLY A 74 6.00 -22.87 -2.48
C GLY A 74 4.72 -23.05 -1.67
N GLU A 75 4.27 -22.04 -0.92
CA GLU A 75 3.00 -22.09 -0.21
C GLU A 75 1.82 -21.90 -1.16
N LYS A 76 0.71 -22.60 -0.88
CA LYS A 76 -0.55 -22.37 -1.58
C LYS A 76 -1.20 -21.10 -1.04
N VAL A 77 -1.21 -20.06 -1.85
CA VAL A 77 -1.77 -18.75 -1.48
C VAL A 77 -3.09 -18.49 -2.19
N ASP A 78 -4.10 -18.10 -1.43
CA ASP A 78 -5.34 -17.50 -1.95
C ASP A 78 -5.33 -16.00 -1.64
N ILE A 79 -4.98 -15.19 -2.62
CA ILE A 79 -4.81 -13.74 -2.46
C ILE A 79 -6.13 -13.01 -2.11
N ASN A 80 -7.28 -13.65 -2.36
CA ASN A 80 -8.58 -13.09 -2.03
C ASN A 80 -8.94 -13.22 -0.55
N GLN A 81 -8.28 -14.10 0.20
CA GLN A 81 -8.58 -14.27 1.63
C GLN A 81 -8.11 -13.08 2.47
N GLY A 82 -8.80 -12.82 3.58
CA GLY A 82 -8.48 -11.75 4.53
C GLY A 82 -9.50 -10.61 4.54
N LEU A 83 -9.26 -9.61 5.40
CA LEU A 83 -10.22 -8.53 5.69
C LEU A 83 -10.32 -7.48 4.58
N LEU A 84 -9.23 -7.23 3.85
CA LEU A 84 -9.20 -6.25 2.77
C LEU A 84 -9.16 -6.98 1.42
N PRO A 85 -10.21 -6.83 0.58
CA PRO A 85 -10.20 -7.39 -0.76
C PRO A 85 -9.27 -6.58 -1.68
N PHE A 86 -8.66 -7.26 -2.65
CA PHE A 86 -7.98 -6.58 -3.74
C PHE A 86 -8.96 -6.23 -4.86
N HIS A 87 -8.60 -5.24 -5.68
CA HIS A 87 -9.29 -5.02 -6.94
C HIS A 87 -9.08 -6.22 -7.89
N GLU A 88 -10.05 -6.47 -8.77
CA GLU A 88 -10.01 -7.58 -9.73
C GLU A 88 -8.74 -7.55 -10.60
N GLU A 89 -8.26 -6.35 -10.95
CA GLU A 89 -7.03 -6.17 -11.71
C GLU A 89 -5.81 -6.74 -10.98
N THR A 90 -5.65 -6.44 -9.69
CA THR A 90 -4.54 -6.95 -8.87
C THR A 90 -4.60 -8.48 -8.77
N VAL A 91 -5.80 -9.03 -8.57
CA VAL A 91 -6.02 -10.49 -8.47
C VAL A 91 -5.71 -11.17 -9.80
N GLY A 92 -6.15 -10.58 -10.92
CA GLY A 92 -5.89 -11.08 -12.26
C GLY A 92 -4.39 -11.09 -12.59
N LEU A 93 -3.67 -10.03 -12.24
CA LEU A 93 -2.21 -9.98 -12.39
C LEU A 93 -1.52 -11.03 -11.52
N PHE A 94 -1.91 -11.17 -10.25
CA PHE A 94 -1.33 -12.17 -9.36
C PHE A 94 -1.47 -13.58 -9.92
N ASN A 95 -2.68 -13.98 -10.33
CA ASN A 95 -2.92 -15.31 -10.88
C ASN A 95 -2.12 -15.54 -12.17
N LYS A 96 -2.11 -14.54 -13.07
CA LYS A 96 -1.35 -14.60 -14.33
C LYS A 96 0.15 -14.79 -14.10
N TYR A 97 0.71 -14.15 -13.09
CA TYR A 97 2.13 -14.27 -12.76
C TYR A 97 2.41 -15.56 -11.98
N ALA A 98 1.55 -15.94 -11.05
CA ALA A 98 1.64 -17.19 -10.31
C ALA A 98 1.61 -18.43 -11.22
N ASP A 99 0.83 -18.42 -12.31
CA ASP A 99 0.79 -19.52 -13.30
C ASP A 99 2.16 -19.81 -13.95
N ARG A 100 3.12 -18.88 -13.87
CA ARG A 100 4.49 -19.04 -14.40
C ARG A 100 5.45 -19.67 -13.40
N GLY A 101 5.04 -19.86 -12.15
CA GLY A 101 5.78 -20.56 -11.10
C GLY A 101 6.62 -19.68 -10.17
N GLU A 102 6.94 -18.44 -10.55
CA GLU A 102 7.65 -17.47 -9.71
C GLU A 102 7.20 -16.07 -10.09
N ILE A 103 6.98 -15.20 -9.09
CA ILE A 103 6.64 -13.80 -9.30
C ILE A 103 7.88 -12.95 -9.00
N ASN A 104 8.39 -12.25 -10.01
CA ASN A 104 9.60 -11.43 -9.89
C ASN A 104 9.31 -9.97 -9.46
N SER A 105 10.37 -9.20 -9.17
CA SER A 105 10.28 -7.82 -8.68
C SER A 105 9.53 -6.86 -9.63
N GLU A 106 9.63 -7.02 -10.95
CA GLU A 106 8.88 -6.18 -11.90
C GLU A 106 7.39 -6.52 -11.86
N GLU A 107 7.05 -7.81 -11.79
CA GLU A 107 5.67 -8.29 -11.68
C GLU A 107 5.03 -7.86 -10.35
N VAL A 108 5.80 -7.83 -9.26
CA VAL A 108 5.34 -7.26 -7.97
C VAL A 108 5.05 -5.76 -8.10
N LYS A 109 5.91 -5.00 -8.78
CA LYS A 109 5.68 -3.57 -8.99
C LYS A 109 4.44 -3.30 -9.82
N ASP A 110 4.21 -4.09 -10.87
CA ASP A 110 3.00 -4.00 -11.69
C ASP A 110 1.74 -4.18 -10.84
N MET A 111 1.73 -5.19 -9.96
CA MET A 111 0.60 -5.41 -9.06
C MET A 111 0.41 -4.27 -8.05
N LEU A 112 1.50 -3.76 -7.44
CA LEU A 112 1.43 -2.64 -6.50
C LEU A 112 0.80 -1.39 -7.14
N LYS A 113 1.15 -1.10 -8.39
CA LYS A 113 0.66 0.07 -9.15
C LYS A 113 -0.85 0.09 -9.36
N THR A 114 -1.53 -1.04 -9.24
CA THR A 114 -2.99 -1.12 -9.38
C THR A 114 -3.74 -0.37 -8.27
N PHE A 115 -3.13 -0.15 -7.11
CA PHE A 115 -3.80 0.49 -5.97
C PHE A 115 -2.97 1.55 -5.24
N ILE A 116 -1.67 1.71 -5.53
CA ILE A 116 -0.85 2.77 -4.93
C ILE A 116 -0.77 4.02 -5.82
N PRO A 117 -0.98 5.22 -5.27
CA PRO A 117 -0.69 6.46 -5.95
C PRO A 117 0.84 6.66 -6.03
N GLY A 118 1.35 7.19 -7.14
CA GLY A 118 2.77 7.53 -7.31
C GLY A 118 3.58 6.61 -8.23
N GLY A 119 2.94 5.62 -8.87
CA GLY A 119 3.52 4.83 -9.95
C GLY A 119 4.78 4.05 -9.56
N ASP A 120 5.69 3.85 -10.52
CA ASP A 120 6.88 2.99 -10.39
C ASP A 120 7.77 3.38 -9.20
N GLY A 121 7.96 4.67 -8.96
CA GLY A 121 8.82 5.15 -7.88
C GLY A 121 8.25 4.87 -6.48
N ALA A 122 6.93 4.85 -6.34
CA ALA A 122 6.29 4.43 -5.08
C ALA A 122 6.40 2.90 -4.93
N ALA A 123 6.13 2.15 -6.00
CA ALA A 123 6.19 0.68 -5.99
C ALA A 123 7.58 0.16 -5.63
N GLN A 124 8.62 0.72 -6.26
CA GLN A 124 10.02 0.36 -6.00
C GLN A 124 10.41 0.59 -4.54
N ARG A 125 10.08 1.76 -3.96
CA ARG A 125 10.41 2.09 -2.57
C ARG A 125 9.73 1.18 -1.55
N LEU A 126 8.51 0.73 -1.83
CA LEU A 126 7.80 -0.22 -0.97
C LEU A 126 8.44 -1.61 -1.03
N LEU A 127 8.82 -2.06 -2.22
CA LEU A 127 9.48 -3.35 -2.43
C LEU A 127 10.83 -3.40 -1.72
N GLU A 128 11.67 -2.39 -1.92
CA GLU A 128 12.97 -2.26 -1.22
C GLU A 128 12.79 -2.24 0.30
N ALA A 129 11.81 -1.49 0.79
CA ALA A 129 11.54 -1.42 2.22
C ALA A 129 11.05 -2.75 2.79
N TRP A 130 10.34 -3.56 2.01
CA TRP A 130 9.93 -4.91 2.38
C TRP A 130 11.12 -5.88 2.42
N GLU A 131 12.00 -5.85 1.42
CA GLU A 131 13.22 -6.68 1.39
C GLU A 131 14.15 -6.38 2.58
N ILE A 132 14.26 -5.11 2.97
CA ILE A 132 15.02 -4.72 4.18
C ILE A 132 14.41 -5.36 5.43
N VAL A 133 13.09 -5.42 5.56
CA VAL A 133 12.42 -6.07 6.70
C VAL A 133 12.73 -7.56 6.69
N GLN A 134 12.55 -8.22 5.55
CA GLN A 134 12.71 -9.67 5.43
C GLN A 134 14.16 -10.11 5.75
N SER A 135 15.14 -9.35 5.27
CA SER A 135 16.56 -9.61 5.58
C SER A 135 16.91 -9.43 7.07
N GLN A 136 16.17 -8.61 7.81
CA GLN A 136 16.36 -8.45 9.26
C GLN A 136 15.70 -9.57 10.07
N THR A 137 14.63 -10.17 9.57
CA THR A 137 13.92 -11.28 10.24
C THR A 137 14.58 -12.64 10.02
N SER A 138 15.34 -12.83 8.93
CA SER A 138 16.06 -14.07 8.64
C SER A 138 17.35 -14.27 9.44
N THR A 139 17.78 -13.28 10.24
CA THR A 139 19.05 -13.31 11.00
C THR A 139 18.86 -13.65 12.48
N LYS A 140 17.76 -14.32 12.85
CA LYS A 140 17.47 -14.76 14.21
C LYS A 140 17.46 -16.28 14.35
#